data_AF-A0A218ZUR0-F1
#
_entry.id   AF-A0A218ZUR0-F1
#
_cell.length_a   1.000
_cell.length_b   1.000
_cell.length_c   1.000
_cell.angle_alpha   90.00
_cell.angle_beta   90.00
_cell.angle_gamma   90.00
#
_symmetry.space_group_name_H-M   'P 1'
#
loop_
_entity.id
_entity.type
_entity.pdbx_description
1 polymer ?
#
loop_
_entity_poly.entity_id
_entity_poly.type
_entity_poly.pdbx_seq_one_letter_code
_entity_poly.pdbx_strand_id
1 'polypeptide(L)'
;MSVGRKRELEFLEKKYLEIRSDLILIYGRGRIGKTALVSEFIKNKKAIYLLVTQEEKSQVVRGFSRRVSDFFEDSLFQQNPLSDWDSFFKYHAGKVTSADSKMILVFDEVTYLIEQNRSFLSLLQKY
;
A
#
# COMPACT_ATOMS: atom_id res chain seq x y z
N MET A 1 -19.03 -12.68 1.78
CA MET A 1 -19.24 -12.51 3.24
C MET A 1 -18.15 -13.30 3.96
N SER A 2 -17.17 -12.65 4.61
CA SER A 2 -16.11 -13.37 5.34
C SER A 2 -16.67 -13.83 6.68
N VAL A 3 -17.02 -15.11 6.76
CA VAL A 3 -17.45 -15.74 8.00
C VAL A 3 -16.21 -15.85 8.90
N GLY A 4 -16.05 -14.94 9.87
CA GLY A 4 -15.05 -15.07 10.94
C GLY A 4 -14.01 -13.96 11.11
N ARG A 5 -14.10 -12.82 10.40
CA ARG A 5 -13.12 -11.70 10.52
C ARG A 5 -13.73 -10.35 10.92
N LYS A 6 -14.89 -10.38 11.59
CA LYS A 6 -15.62 -9.16 11.95
C LYS A 6 -14.81 -8.23 12.85
N ARG A 7 -14.14 -8.78 13.87
CA ARG A 7 -13.35 -7.99 14.83
C ARG A 7 -12.17 -7.29 14.15
N GLU A 8 -11.48 -7.98 13.23
CA GLU A 8 -10.36 -7.39 12.49
C GLU A 8 -10.83 -6.32 11.51
N LEU A 9 -11.95 -6.54 10.81
CA LEU A 9 -12.57 -5.51 9.98
C LEU A 9 -12.97 -4.29 10.81
N GLU A 10 -13.66 -4.47 11.93
CA GLU A 10 -14.06 -3.40 12.84
C GLU A 10 -12.84 -2.60 13.35
N PHE A 11 -11.73 -3.29 13.66
CA PHE A 11 -10.48 -2.63 14.03
C PHE A 11 -9.92 -1.77 12.89
N LEU A 12 -9.87 -2.29 11.66
CA LEU A 12 -9.37 -1.55 10.50
C LEU A 12 -10.27 -0.35 10.15
N GLU A 13 -11.60 -0.51 10.23
CA GLU A 13 -12.54 0.60 10.02
C GLU A 13 -12.38 1.70 11.08
N LYS A 14 -12.26 1.32 12.36
CA LYS A 14 -12.03 2.29 13.44
C LYS A 14 -10.75 3.09 13.19
N LYS A 15 -9.67 2.42 12.76
CA LYS A 15 -8.40 3.07 12.41
C LYS A 15 -8.51 3.95 11.18
N TYR A 16 -9.26 3.53 10.17
CA TYR A 16 -9.51 4.34 8.99
C TYR A 16 -10.19 5.67 9.35
N LEU A 17 -11.14 5.68 10.28
CA LEU A 17 -11.86 6.89 10.68
C LEU A 17 -11.06 7.86 11.57
N GLU A 18 -9.90 7.45 12.12
CA GLU A 18 -9.04 8.36 12.89
C GLU A 18 -8.39 9.43 11.97
N ILE A 19 -8.22 10.66 12.47
CA ILE A 19 -7.61 11.77 11.72
C ILE A 19 -6.11 11.52 11.42
N ARG A 20 -5.44 10.72 12.26
CA ARG A 20 -4.03 10.40 12.08
C ARG A 20 -3.80 9.31 11.03
N SER A 21 -2.57 9.26 10.54
CA SER A 21 -2.04 8.13 9.79
C SER A 21 -1.68 6.99 10.74
N ASP A 22 -1.94 5.74 10.33
CA ASP A 22 -1.59 4.53 11.07
C ASP A 22 -0.82 3.56 10.16
N LEU A 23 0.27 2.98 10.68
CA LEU A 23 0.93 1.82 10.08
C LEU A 23 0.38 0.55 10.76
N ILE A 24 -0.30 -0.30 9.99
CA ILE A 24 -0.92 -1.53 10.50
C ILE A 24 -0.23 -2.75 9.89
N LEU A 25 0.41 -3.55 10.73
CA LEU A 25 0.99 -4.84 10.33
C LEU A 25 -0.03 -5.96 10.50
N ILE A 26 -0.40 -6.61 9.41
CA ILE A 26 -1.26 -7.80 9.42
C ILE A 26 -0.38 -9.03 9.20
N TYR A 27 -0.16 -9.80 10.26
CA TYR A 27 0.70 -10.99 10.24
C TYR A 27 -0.08 -12.26 10.60
N GLY A 28 0.50 -13.42 10.27
CA GLY A 28 -0.04 -14.72 10.61
C GLY A 28 0.29 -15.79 9.58
N ARG A 29 -0.05 -17.05 9.88
CA ARG A 29 0.24 -18.22 9.04
C ARG A 29 -0.30 -18.06 7.61
N GLY A 30 0.29 -18.80 6.67
CA GLY A 30 -0.20 -18.86 5.28
C GLY A 30 -1.66 -19.33 5.21
N ARG A 31 -2.41 -18.84 4.22
CA ARG A 31 -3.79 -19.26 3.90
C ARG A 31 -4.85 -19.03 4.98
N ILE A 32 -4.60 -18.16 5.96
CA ILE A 32 -5.60 -17.79 6.98
C ILE A 32 -6.61 -16.72 6.53
N GLY A 33 -6.54 -16.25 5.27
CA GLY A 33 -7.44 -15.23 4.74
C GLY A 33 -7.03 -13.77 4.99
N LYS A 34 -5.73 -13.48 5.16
CA LYS A 34 -5.22 -12.09 5.31
C LYS A 34 -5.54 -11.23 4.08
N THR A 35 -5.21 -11.72 2.89
CA THR A 35 -5.52 -11.04 1.63
C THR A 35 -7.02 -10.82 1.47
N ALA A 36 -7.85 -11.79 1.87
CA ALA A 36 -9.30 -11.65 1.85
C ALA A 36 -9.81 -10.58 2.82
N LEU A 37 -9.24 -10.49 4.03
CA LEU A 37 -9.54 -9.44 5.01
C LEU A 37 -9.20 -8.05 4.44
N VAL A 38 -7.99 -7.87 3.89
CA VAL A 38 -7.55 -6.58 3.35
C VAL A 38 -8.37 -6.20 2.12
N SER A 39 -8.60 -7.15 1.22
CA SER A 39 -9.43 -6.93 0.03
C SER A 39 -10.85 -6.52 0.39
N GLU A 40 -11.43 -7.12 1.43
CA GLU A 40 -12.75 -6.71 1.92
C GLU A 40 -12.72 -5.32 2.54
N PHE A 41 -11.73 -5.03 3.39
CA PHE A 41 -11.58 -3.73 4.05
C PHE A 41 -11.45 -2.57 3.05
N ILE A 42 -10.72 -2.75 1.95
CA ILE A 42 -10.49 -1.67 0.98
C ILE A 42 -11.62 -1.51 -0.04
N LYS A 43 -12.63 -2.39 -0.08
CA LYS A 43 -13.79 -2.22 -0.97
C LYS A 43 -14.45 -0.88 -0.70
N ASN A 44 -14.54 -0.03 -1.72
CA ASN A 44 -15.11 1.32 -1.68
C ASN A 44 -14.26 2.37 -0.93
N LYS A 45 -12.97 2.10 -0.72
CA LYS A 45 -12.03 3.10 -0.16
C LYS A 45 -11.01 3.49 -1.22
N LYS A 46 -10.52 4.74 -1.12
CA LYS A 46 -9.36 5.20 -1.90
C LYS A 46 -8.13 4.41 -1.47
N ALA A 47 -7.77 3.37 -2.23
CA ALA A 47 -6.70 2.47 -1.89
C ALA A 47 -5.81 2.14 -3.09
N ILE A 48 -4.50 2.10 -2.84
CA ILE A 48 -3.51 1.53 -3.75
C ILE A 48 -3.09 0.19 -3.16
N TYR A 49 -3.36 -0.89 -3.89
CA TYR A 49 -2.96 -2.24 -3.49
C TYR A 49 -1.77 -2.70 -4.32
N LEU A 50 -0.68 -3.07 -3.64
CA LEU A 50 0.49 -3.66 -4.24
C LEU A 50 0.71 -5.07 -3.70
N LEU A 51 0.72 -6.03 -4.63
CA LEU A 51 1.22 -7.37 -4.37
C LEU A 51 2.72 -7.37 -4.64
N VAL A 52 3.54 -7.60 -3.62
CA VAL A 52 4.98 -7.74 -3.78
C VAL A 52 5.26 -9.21 -4.15
N THR A 53 5.92 -9.41 -5.28
CA THR A 53 6.37 -10.74 -5.73
C THR A 53 7.89 -10.83 -5.62
N GLN A 54 8.45 -12.03 -5.80
CA GLN A 54 9.90 -12.24 -5.84
C GLN A 54 10.58 -11.69 -7.11
N GLU A 55 9.85 -10.98 -7.97
CA GLU A 55 10.38 -10.34 -9.16
C GLU A 55 11.46 -9.30 -8.83
N GLU A 56 12.27 -8.92 -9.82
CA GLU A 56 13.27 -7.88 -9.62
C GLU A 56 12.64 -6.58 -9.12
N LYS A 57 13.31 -5.92 -8.16
CA LYS A 57 12.92 -4.62 -7.57
C LYS A 57 12.45 -3.61 -8.62
N SER A 58 13.13 -3.56 -9.77
CA SER A 58 12.81 -2.62 -10.84
C SER A 58 11.46 -2.90 -11.50
N GLN A 59 11.03 -4.16 -11.61
CA GLN A 59 9.72 -4.53 -12.14
C GLN A 59 8.60 -4.19 -11.16
N VAL A 60 8.80 -4.47 -9.87
CA VAL A 60 7.84 -4.14 -8.81
C VAL A 60 7.58 -2.64 -8.76
N VAL A 61 8.63 -1.82 -8.76
CA VAL A 61 8.48 -0.34 -8.72
C VAL A 61 7.87 0.20 -10.02
N ARG A 62 8.20 -0.36 -11.18
CA ARG A 62 7.56 0.04 -12.46
C ARG A 62 6.07 -0.28 -12.50
N GLY A 63 5.70 -1.50 -12.13
CA GLY A 63 4.29 -1.92 -12.05
C GLY A 63 3.51 -1.07 -11.06
N PHE A 64 4.17 -0.69 -9.96
CA PHE A 64 3.59 0.20 -8.97
C PHE A 64 3.44 1.65 -9.45
N SER A 65 4.43 2.20 -10.16
CA SER A 65 4.37 3.55 -10.76
C SER A 65 3.18 3.72 -11.68
N ARG A 66 2.86 2.67 -12.45
CA ARG A 66 1.69 2.64 -13.31
C ARG A 66 0.40 2.69 -12.49
N ARG A 67 0.28 1.85 -11.46
CA ARG A 67 -0.90 1.86 -10.56
C ARG A 67 -1.09 3.21 -9.86
N VAL A 68 0.00 3.86 -9.47
CA VAL A 68 -0.02 5.20 -8.87
C VAL A 68 -0.47 6.26 -9.87
N SER A 69 0.03 6.20 -11.11
CA SER A 69 -0.40 7.08 -12.21
C SER A 69 -1.90 6.94 -12.47
N ASP A 70 -2.36 5.70 -12.61
CA ASP A 70 -3.77 5.40 -12.84
C ASP A 70 -4.64 5.86 -11.66
N PHE A 71 -4.15 5.67 -10.42
CA PHE A 71 -4.87 6.07 -9.21
C PHE A 71 -5.03 7.59 -9.08
N PHE A 72 -3.99 8.35 -9.40
CA PHE A 72 -4.02 9.82 -9.32
C PHE A 72 -4.50 10.48 -10.61
N GLU A 73 -4.90 9.69 -11.62
CA GLU A 73 -5.23 10.16 -12.98
C GLU A 73 -4.12 11.06 -13.56
N ASP A 74 -2.87 10.73 -13.23
CA ASP A 74 -1.68 11.51 -13.60
C ASP A 74 -0.82 10.71 -14.58
N SER A 75 -0.72 11.17 -15.83
CA SER A 75 0.06 10.50 -16.86
C SER A 75 1.58 10.59 -16.66
N LEU A 76 2.07 11.29 -15.62
CA LEU A 76 3.48 11.56 -15.35
C LEU A 76 4.37 10.30 -15.46
N PHE A 77 3.92 9.15 -14.95
CA PHE A 77 4.74 7.93 -14.94
C PHE A 77 4.32 6.87 -15.98
N GLN A 78 3.45 7.22 -16.93
CA GLN A 78 3.13 6.33 -18.05
C GLN A 78 4.33 6.16 -18.99
N GLN A 79 5.08 7.24 -19.23
CA GLN A 79 6.26 7.24 -20.11
C GLN A 79 7.58 7.15 -19.32
N ASN A 80 7.62 7.69 -18.10
CA ASN A 80 8.79 7.65 -17.22
C ASN A 80 8.42 7.04 -15.86
N PRO A 81 8.36 5.71 -15.75
CA PRO A 81 8.11 5.04 -14.47
C PRO A 81 9.12 5.44 -13.39
N LEU A 82 8.71 5.44 -12.12
CA LEU A 82 9.63 5.60 -11.01
C LEU A 82 10.62 4.43 -10.98
N SER A 83 11.86 4.72 -10.59
CA SER A 83 12.95 3.76 -10.48
C SER A 83 13.15 3.21 -9.08
N ASP A 84 12.66 3.91 -8.06
CA ASP A 84 12.91 3.61 -6.65
C ASP A 84 11.78 4.06 -5.71
N TRP A 85 11.87 3.55 -4.48
CA TRP A 85 10.90 3.78 -3.42
C TRP A 85 10.95 5.20 -2.83
N ASP A 86 12.12 5.85 -2.84
CA ASP A 86 12.26 7.22 -2.31
C ASP A 86 11.47 8.21 -3.17
N SER A 87 11.63 8.10 -4.49
CA SER A 87 10.89 8.87 -5.49
C SER A 87 9.39 8.61 -5.39
N PHE A 88 8.99 7.34 -5.13
CA PHE A 88 7.60 7.00 -4.87
C PHE A 88 7.04 7.71 -3.63
N PHE A 89 7.67 7.54 -2.47
CA PHE A 89 7.14 8.12 -1.23
C PHE A 89 7.13 9.65 -1.29
N LYS A 90 8.14 10.26 -1.95
CA LYS A 90 8.18 11.70 -2.21
C LYS A 90 7.01 12.18 -3.06
N TYR A 91 6.71 11.48 -4.16
CA TYR A 91 5.56 11.81 -5.00
C TYR A 91 4.24 11.62 -4.25
N HIS A 92 4.08 10.50 -3.56
CA HIS A 92 2.88 10.19 -2.78
C HIS A 92 2.62 11.26 -1.70
N ALA A 93 3.64 11.63 -0.92
CA ALA A 93 3.55 12.68 0.10
C ALA A 93 3.18 14.05 -0.51
N GLY A 94 3.64 14.33 -1.74
CA GLY A 94 3.27 15.56 -2.45
C GLY A 94 1.83 15.57 -2.97
N LYS A 95 1.25 14.40 -3.29
CA LYS A 95 -0.13 14.28 -3.77
C LYS A 95 -1.15 14.19 -2.65
N VAL A 96 -0.80 13.57 -1.53
CA VAL A 96 -1.67 13.49 -0.34
C VAL A 96 -1.54 14.80 0.44
N THR A 97 -2.20 15.85 -0.06
CA THR A 97 -2.39 17.08 0.71
C THR A 97 -3.52 16.88 1.71
N SER A 98 -3.48 17.58 2.84
CA SER A 98 -4.41 17.43 3.98
C SER A 98 -5.90 17.68 3.66
N ALA A 99 -6.25 18.05 2.43
CA ALA A 99 -7.61 18.26 1.95
C ALA A 99 -8.23 17.02 1.27
N ASP A 100 -7.44 15.99 0.93
CA ASP A 100 -7.93 14.80 0.26
C ASP A 100 -8.38 13.71 1.24
N SER A 101 -9.46 13.01 0.88
CA SER A 101 -9.95 11.81 1.56
C SER A 101 -8.83 10.81 1.86
N LYS A 102 -8.79 10.26 3.08
CA LYS A 102 -7.75 9.33 3.56
C LYS A 102 -7.48 8.19 2.57
N MET A 103 -6.22 8.08 2.14
CA MET A 103 -5.75 7.03 1.24
C MET A 103 -5.20 5.84 2.02
N ILE A 104 -5.43 4.63 1.51
CA ILE A 104 -4.85 3.39 2.03
C ILE A 104 -3.78 2.90 1.07
N LEU A 105 -2.60 2.59 1.61
CA LEU A 105 -1.55 1.92 0.86
C LEU A 105 -1.34 0.50 1.43
N VAL A 106 -1.52 -0.52 0.58
CA VAL A 106 -1.35 -1.91 0.95
C VAL A 106 -0.11 -2.49 0.27
N PHE A 107 0.78 -3.06 1.08
CA PHE A 107 1.88 -3.90 0.65
C PHE A 107 1.59 -5.35 1.07
N ASP A 108 1.03 -6.16 0.17
CA ASP A 108 0.87 -7.60 0.40
C ASP A 108 2.18 -8.34 0.13
N GLU A 109 2.47 -9.37 0.92
CA GLU A 109 3.75 -10.10 0.91
C GLU A 109 4.99 -9.19 1.07
N VAL A 110 4.88 -8.15 1.93
CA VAL A 110 5.92 -7.14 2.19
C VAL A 110 7.29 -7.72 2.62
N THR A 111 7.33 -8.96 3.08
CA THR A 111 8.59 -9.66 3.39
C THR A 111 9.52 -9.72 2.19
N TYR A 112 9.00 -9.97 0.99
CA TYR A 112 9.81 -9.96 -0.23
C TYR A 112 10.41 -8.59 -0.50
N LEU A 113 9.68 -7.52 -0.17
CA LEU A 113 10.16 -6.15 -0.37
C LEU A 113 11.32 -5.81 0.56
N ILE A 114 11.21 -6.23 1.82
CA ILE A 114 12.25 -6.02 2.85
C ILE A 114 13.50 -6.83 2.50
N GLU A 115 13.34 -8.07 2.01
CA GLU A 115 14.45 -8.91 1.56
C GLU A 115 15.21 -8.30 0.39
N GLN A 116 14.49 -7.75 -0.60
CA GLN A 116 15.08 -7.12 -1.79
C GLN A 116 15.63 -5.71 -1.52
N ASN A 117 15.12 -5.01 -0.50
CA ASN A 117 15.50 -3.64 -0.20
C ASN A 117 15.57 -3.39 1.31
N ARG A 118 16.75 -3.62 1.89
CA ARG A 118 17.00 -3.46 3.33
C ARG A 118 16.72 -2.04 3.86
N SER A 119 16.76 -1.01 3.01
CA SER A 119 16.46 0.37 3.41
C SER A 119 14.98 0.73 3.34
N PHE A 120 14.11 -0.19 2.89
CA PHE A 120 12.68 0.10 2.71
C PHE A 120 12.00 0.59 3.98
N LEU A 121 12.27 -0.05 5.14
CA LEU A 121 11.69 0.38 6.41
C LEU A 121 12.17 1.77 6.83
N SER A 122 13.44 2.08 6.60
CA SER A 122 13.99 3.42 6.86
C SER A 122 13.38 4.47 5.93
N LEU A 123 13.12 4.12 4.67
CA LEU A 123 12.40 5.01 3.73
C LEU A 123 10.96 5.23 4.18
N LEU A 124 10.25 4.18 4.59
CA LEU A 124 8.88 4.32 5.10
C LEU A 124 8.81 5.22 6.34
N GLN A 125 9.83 5.23 7.19
CA GLN A 125 9.90 6.12 8.37
C GLN A 125 10.22 7.58 8.01
N LYS A 126 10.94 7.81 6.90
CA LYS A 126 11.39 9.14 6.47
C LYS A 126 10.24 10.04 6.00
N TYR A 127 9.20 9.45 5.43
CA TYR A 127 8.04 10.13 4.85
C TYR A 127 6.81 9.95 5.74
#